data_AF-A0A645FSA6-F1
#
_entry.id   AF-A0A645FSA6-F1
#
_cell.length_a   1.000
_cell.length_b   1.000
_cell.length_c   1.000
_cell.angle_alpha   90.00
_cell.angle_beta   90.00
_cell.angle_gamma   90.00
#
_symmetry.space_group_name_H-M   'P 1'
#
loop_
_entity.id
_entity.type
_entity.pdbx_description
1 polymer ?
#
loop_
_entity_poly.entity_id
_entity_poly.type
_entity_poly.pdbx_seq_one_letter_code
_entity_poly.pdbx_strand_id
1 'polypeptide(L)'
;MQAVMEAERALGHDVIDVSAQKCGWDVTSIPKAIDGRIPPSRHIEVKGRVKGATTITVTRNEILYGLNQADKFILGIVLVDGDGFEGPYYVRQPFQQEPDWAETSKNLDLGLLLERAARPQETL
;
A
#
# COMPACT_ATOMS: atom_id res chain seq x y z
N MET A 1 10.00 1.20 -1.62
CA MET A 1 9.93 0.73 -0.22
C MET A 1 10.26 1.82 0.77
N GLN A 2 11.49 2.34 0.78
CA GLN A 2 11.98 3.29 1.77
C GLN A 2 11.07 4.52 1.99
N ALA A 3 10.60 5.15 0.92
CA ALA A 3 9.67 6.28 0.99
C ALA A 3 8.39 6.00 1.80
N VAL A 4 7.83 4.80 1.68
CA VAL A 4 6.65 4.37 2.47
C VAL A 4 7.02 4.19 3.93
N MET A 5 8.13 3.51 4.21
CA MET A 5 8.56 3.27 5.58
C MET A 5 8.90 4.58 6.32
N GLU A 6 9.56 5.52 5.64
CA GLU A 6 9.86 6.84 6.19
C GLU A 6 8.59 7.66 6.43
N ALA A 7 7.63 7.62 5.51
CA ALA A 7 6.34 8.26 5.72
C ALA A 7 5.61 7.70 6.95
N GLU A 8 5.56 6.38 7.12
CA GLU A 8 4.95 5.76 8.29
C GLU A 8 5.68 6.10 9.60
N ARG A 9 7.01 6.11 9.59
CA ARG A 9 7.80 6.54 10.76
C ARG A 9 7.57 8.01 11.10
N ALA A 10 7.38 8.87 10.10
CA ALA A 10 7.06 10.28 10.31
C ALA A 10 5.67 10.50 10.94
N LEU A 11 4.75 9.54 10.78
CA LEU A 11 3.48 9.48 11.50
C LEU A 11 3.64 8.97 12.96
N GLY A 12 4.85 8.60 13.36
CA GLY A 12 5.16 8.06 14.69
C GLY A 12 4.89 6.56 14.84
N HIS A 13 4.63 5.85 13.75
CA HIS A 13 4.35 4.41 13.79
C HIS A 13 5.63 3.59 13.96
N ASP A 14 5.49 2.40 14.55
CA ASP A 14 6.55 1.39 14.51
C ASP A 14 6.45 0.63 13.18
N VAL A 15 7.53 0.61 12.40
CA VAL A 15 7.50 0.15 11.00
C VAL A 15 8.45 -1.03 10.80
N ILE A 16 7.91 -2.13 10.29
CA ILE A 16 8.61 -3.40 10.10
C ILE A 16 8.56 -3.77 8.61
N ASP A 17 9.72 -4.06 8.03
CA ASP A 17 9.81 -4.67 6.70
C ASP A 17 9.51 -6.17 6.82
N VAL A 18 8.43 -6.61 6.17
CA VAL A 18 7.99 -8.00 6.13
C VAL A 18 7.96 -8.57 4.70
N SER A 19 8.50 -7.83 3.72
CA SER A 19 8.49 -8.21 2.30
C SER A 19 9.13 -9.58 2.05
N ALA A 20 10.24 -9.88 2.73
CA ALA A 20 10.92 -11.16 2.65
C ALA A 20 10.12 -12.34 3.25
N GLN A 21 9.13 -12.06 4.10
CA GLN A 21 8.31 -13.09 4.76
C GLN A 21 7.19 -13.63 3.86
N LYS A 22 6.91 -12.95 2.73
CA LYS A 22 5.85 -13.33 1.77
C LYS A 22 4.48 -13.51 2.43
N CYS A 23 4.17 -12.65 3.41
CA CYS A 23 2.93 -12.71 4.18
C CYS A 23 1.72 -12.02 3.51
N GLY A 24 1.94 -11.39 2.35
CA GLY A 24 0.87 -10.79 1.54
C GLY A 24 0.91 -9.26 1.42
N TRP A 25 1.83 -8.62 2.13
CA TRP A 25 2.17 -7.21 2.02
C TRP A 25 3.66 -7.03 2.34
N ASP A 26 4.16 -5.82 2.14
CA ASP A 26 5.58 -5.51 2.30
C ASP A 26 5.93 -4.88 3.65
N VAL A 27 5.07 -4.00 4.16
CA VAL A 27 5.33 -3.21 5.37
C VAL A 27 4.20 -3.38 6.37
N THR A 28 4.55 -3.78 7.59
CA THR A 28 3.65 -3.70 8.74
C THR A 28 3.94 -2.41 9.48
N SER A 29 2.96 -1.53 9.57
CA SER A 29 3.04 -0.26 10.30
C SER A 29 2.07 -0.28 11.48
N ILE A 30 2.58 -0.06 12.68
CA ILE A 30 1.85 -0.21 13.95
C ILE A 30 1.65 1.19 14.53
N PRO A 31 0.41 1.73 14.52
CA PRO A 31 0.13 3.02 15.12
C PRO A 31 0.34 3.01 16.64
N LYS A 32 0.69 4.17 17.19
CA LYS A 32 0.74 4.36 18.65
C LYS A 32 -0.66 4.41 19.23
N ALA A 33 -0.78 4.15 20.53
CA ALA A 33 -2.05 4.26 21.21
C ALA A 33 -2.61 5.70 21.17
N ILE A 34 -3.87 5.83 20.79
CA ILE A 34 -4.65 7.07 20.82
C ILE A 34 -5.73 6.88 21.88
N ASP A 35 -5.77 7.76 22.88
CA ASP A 35 -6.72 7.69 24.00
C ASP A 35 -6.77 6.31 24.69
N GLY A 36 -5.61 5.67 24.84
CA GLY A 36 -5.46 4.36 25.49
C GLY A 36 -5.88 3.17 24.63
N ARG A 37 -6.22 3.37 23.35
CA ARG A 37 -6.52 2.29 22.40
C ARG A 37 -5.47 2.24 21.30
N ILE A 38 -4.98 1.04 21.00
CA ILE A 38 -4.07 0.82 19.87
C ILE A 38 -4.92 0.68 18.60
N PRO A 39 -4.79 1.58 17.62
CA PRO A 39 -5.46 1.42 16.33
C PRO A 39 -4.97 0.14 15.62
N PRO A 40 -5.76 -0.44 14.71
CA PRO A 40 -5.32 -1.59 13.94
C PRO A 40 -3.99 -1.33 13.21
N SER A 41 -3.13 -2.34 13.16
CA SER A 41 -1.94 -2.31 12.31
C SER A 41 -2.34 -2.11 10.85
N ARG A 42 -1.50 -1.37 10.12
CA ARG A 42 -1.62 -1.11 8.69
C ARG A 42 -0.72 -2.08 7.95
N HIS A 43 -1.27 -2.76 6.95
CA HIS A 43 -0.59 -3.73 6.11
C HIS A 43 -0.44 -3.13 4.72
N ILE A 44 0.77 -2.71 4.37
CA ILE A 44 1.03 -1.87 3.21
C ILE A 44 1.79 -2.69 2.15
N GLU A 45 1.17 -2.85 0.99
CA GLU A 45 1.81 -3.38 -0.22
C GLU A 45 2.37 -2.22 -1.04
N VAL A 46 3.66 -2.25 -1.39
CA VAL A 46 4.34 -1.09 -2.00
C VAL A 46 4.59 -1.30 -3.48
N LYS A 47 4.01 -0.43 -4.31
CA LYS A 47 4.22 -0.42 -5.76
C LYS A 47 4.94 0.85 -6.21
N GLY A 48 6.18 0.67 -6.64
CA GLY A 48 6.96 1.71 -7.32
C GLY A 48 6.68 1.71 -8.83
N ARG A 49 6.48 2.89 -9.43
CA ARG A 49 6.39 3.07 -10.89
C ARG A 49 7.17 4.29 -11.33
N VAL A 50 7.78 4.23 -12.51
CA VAL A 50 8.38 5.43 -13.12
C VAL A 50 7.27 6.45 -13.41
N LYS A 51 7.56 7.74 -13.22
CA LYS A 51 6.64 8.82 -13.56
C LYS A 51 6.26 8.74 -15.04
N GLY A 52 4.97 8.91 -15.33
CA GLY A 52 4.40 8.73 -16.67
C GLY A 52 3.96 7.29 -16.99
N ALA A 53 4.21 6.31 -16.10
CA ALA A 53 3.55 5.01 -16.21
C ALA A 53 2.03 5.17 -16.11
N THR A 54 1.28 4.29 -16.76
CA THR A 54 -0.19 4.34 -16.76
C THR A 54 -0.83 3.21 -15.96
N THR A 55 -0.06 2.21 -15.54
CA THR A 55 -0.60 1.01 -14.87
C THR A 55 0.25 0.52 -13.70
N ILE A 56 -0.43 -0.12 -12.74
CA ILE A 56 0.19 -0.91 -11.68
C ILE A 56 -0.23 -2.37 -11.84
N THR A 57 0.73 -3.28 -11.73
CA THR A 57 0.45 -4.72 -11.72
C THR A 57 0.33 -5.19 -10.27
N VAL A 58 -0.77 -5.85 -9.96
CA VAL A 58 -1.00 -6.52 -8.68
C VAL A 58 -1.14 -8.02 -8.90
N THR A 59 -0.51 -8.81 -8.04
CA THR A 59 -0.56 -10.28 -8.15
C THR A 59 -1.84 -10.85 -7.55
N ARG A 60 -2.18 -12.09 -7.92
CA ARG A 60 -3.32 -12.81 -7.32
C ARG A 60 -3.25 -12.82 -5.79
N ASN A 61 -2.06 -13.08 -5.24
CA ASN A 61 -1.87 -13.13 -3.80
C ASN A 61 -2.10 -11.75 -3.16
N GLU A 62 -1.54 -10.68 -3.72
CA GLU A 62 -1.77 -9.32 -3.21
C GLU A 62 -3.26 -8.96 -3.18
N ILE A 63 -4.01 -9.33 -4.23
CA ILE A 63 -5.46 -9.10 -4.29
C ILE A 63 -6.16 -9.86 -3.16
N LEU A 64 -5.88 -11.16 -3.01
CA LEU A 64 -6.51 -12.01 -1.99
C LEU A 64 -6.19 -11.53 -0.57
N TYR A 65 -4.93 -11.18 -0.30
CA TYR A 65 -4.54 -10.63 1.00
C TYR A 65 -5.16 -9.26 1.25
N GLY A 66 -5.24 -8.40 0.23
CA GLY A 66 -5.89 -7.11 0.36
C GLY A 66 -7.37 -7.19 0.66
N LEU A 67 -8.08 -8.15 0.05
CA LEU A 67 -9.48 -8.43 0.37
C LEU A 67 -9.63 -8.98 1.80
N ASN A 68 -8.77 -9.91 2.21
CA ASN A 68 -8.82 -10.53 3.55
C ASN A 68 -8.46 -9.56 4.68
N GLN A 69 -7.54 -8.61 4.44
CA GLN A 69 -7.12 -7.62 5.44
C GLN A 69 -8.03 -6.38 5.47
N ALA A 70 -8.91 -6.20 4.49
CA ALA A 70 -9.94 -5.18 4.44
C ALA A 70 -9.42 -3.76 4.75
N ASP A 71 -9.90 -3.15 5.83
CA ASP A 71 -9.58 -1.79 6.28
C ASP A 71 -8.11 -1.60 6.68
N LYS A 72 -7.41 -2.70 7.01
CA LYS A 72 -5.98 -2.68 7.34
C LYS A 72 -5.09 -2.58 6.11
N PHE A 73 -5.58 -3.03 4.93
CA PHE A 73 -4.76 -3.11 3.72
C PHE A 73 -4.68 -1.76 3.01
N ILE A 74 -3.46 -1.40 2.63
CA ILE A 74 -3.16 -0.17 1.91
C ILE A 74 -2.26 -0.51 0.72
N LEU A 75 -2.65 -0.07 -0.48
CA LEU A 75 -1.74 -0.02 -1.62
C LEU A 75 -0.96 1.30 -1.58
N GLY A 76 0.34 1.21 -1.28
CA GLY A 76 1.26 2.34 -1.24
C GLY A 76 1.94 2.55 -2.60
N ILE A 77 1.61 3.63 -3.28
CA ILE A 77 2.11 3.96 -4.62
C ILE A 77 3.22 5.00 -4.51
N VAL A 78 4.37 4.74 -5.13
CA VAL A 78 5.49 5.69 -5.23
C VAL A 78 5.83 5.91 -6.70
N LEU A 79 5.81 7.16 -7.15
CA LEU A 79 6.18 7.52 -8.52
C LEU A 79 7.65 7.99 -8.53
N VAL A 80 8.52 7.27 -9.24
CA VAL A 80 9.96 7.55 -9.29
C VAL A 80 10.26 8.48 -10.47
N ASP A 81 11.00 9.55 -10.21
CA ASP A 81 11.38 10.58 -11.19
C ASP A 81 12.89 10.85 -11.09
N GLY A 82 13.68 10.10 -11.87
CA GLY A 82 15.15 10.10 -11.77
C GLY A 82 15.62 9.66 -10.38
N ASP A 83 16.38 10.52 -9.71
CA ASP A 83 16.87 10.32 -8.34
C ASP A 83 15.84 10.70 -7.27
N GLY A 84 14.70 11.27 -7.67
CA GLY A 84 13.61 11.69 -6.79
C GLY A 84 12.38 10.77 -6.87
N PHE A 85 11.37 11.10 -6.07
CA PHE A 85 10.07 10.46 -6.14
C PHE A 85 8.94 11.40 -5.71
N GLU A 86 7.72 11.09 -6.15
CA GLU A 86 6.47 11.66 -5.67
C GLU A 86 5.69 10.60 -4.87
N GLY A 87 4.92 11.05 -3.88
CA GLY A 87 4.18 10.19 -2.98
C GLY A 87 4.80 10.09 -1.57
N PRO A 88 4.63 8.95 -0.86
CA PRO A 88 3.75 7.85 -1.26
C PRO A 88 2.28 8.27 -1.28
N TYR A 89 1.50 7.68 -2.18
CA TYR A 89 0.05 7.84 -2.30
C TYR A 89 -0.64 6.57 -1.84
N TYR A 90 -1.62 6.68 -0.95
CA TYR A 90 -2.26 5.52 -0.32
C TYR A 90 -3.67 5.31 -0.82
N VAL A 91 -3.93 4.11 -1.33
CA VAL A 91 -5.27 3.65 -1.67
C VAL A 91 -5.70 2.61 -0.65
N ARG A 92 -6.69 2.94 0.17
CA ARG A 92 -7.35 1.99 1.09
C ARG A 92 -8.36 1.15 0.32
N GLN A 93 -8.49 -0.13 0.70
CA GLN A 93 -9.40 -1.08 0.05
C GLN A 93 -9.32 -1.03 -1.49
N PRO A 94 -8.11 -1.25 -2.06
CA PRO A 94 -7.86 -1.07 -3.50
C PRO A 94 -8.58 -2.12 -4.36
N PHE A 95 -9.02 -3.25 -3.78
CA PHE A 95 -9.63 -4.37 -4.49
C PHE A 95 -11.08 -4.58 -4.06
N GLN A 96 -11.93 -4.97 -5.01
CA GLN A 96 -13.36 -5.22 -4.79
C GLN A 96 -13.78 -6.66 -5.09
N GLN A 97 -12.96 -7.40 -5.83
CA GLN A 97 -13.28 -8.75 -6.28
C GLN A 97 -12.02 -9.61 -6.38
N GLU A 98 -12.19 -10.90 -6.13
CA GLU A 98 -11.12 -11.88 -6.33
C GLU A 98 -10.75 -12.02 -7.83
N PRO A 99 -9.54 -12.51 -8.13
CA PRO A 99 -9.16 -12.91 -9.48
C PRO A 99 -9.86 -14.21 -9.90
N ASP A 100 -10.11 -14.37 -11.20
CA ASP A 100 -10.64 -15.63 -11.74
C ASP A 100 -9.63 -16.78 -11.61
N TRP A 101 -10.07 -18.04 -11.76
CA TRP A 101 -9.29 -19.24 -11.44
C TRP A 101 -7.94 -19.33 -12.17
N ALA A 102 -7.84 -18.75 -13.37
CA ALA A 102 -6.62 -18.73 -14.19
C ALA A 102 -5.88 -17.38 -14.14
N GLU A 103 -6.40 -16.36 -13.45
CA GLU A 103 -5.76 -15.04 -13.36
C GLU A 103 -4.63 -15.04 -12.33
N THR A 104 -3.40 -14.80 -12.79
CA THR A 104 -2.22 -14.71 -11.91
C THR A 104 -1.92 -13.28 -11.45
N SER A 105 -2.44 -12.28 -12.18
CA SER A 105 -2.27 -10.86 -11.87
C SER A 105 -3.34 -10.01 -12.57
N LYS A 106 -3.49 -8.76 -12.12
CA LYS A 106 -4.29 -7.72 -12.78
C LYS A 106 -3.45 -6.47 -12.99
N ASN A 107 -3.62 -5.81 -14.13
CA ASN A 107 -3.12 -4.45 -14.34
C ASN A 107 -4.24 -3.48 -14.02
N LEU A 108 -3.99 -2.57 -13.08
CA LEU A 108 -4.90 -1.53 -12.66
C LEU A 108 -4.48 -0.21 -13.30
N ASP A 109 -5.46 0.61 -13.64
CA ASP A 109 -5.23 1.97 -14.11
C ASP A 109 -4.66 2.84 -12.97
N LEU A 110 -3.49 3.42 -13.19
CA LEU A 110 -2.81 4.21 -12.19
C LEU A 110 -3.51 5.56 -11.95
N GLY A 111 -4.09 6.18 -12.99
CA GLY A 111 -4.81 7.44 -12.85
C GLY A 111 -6.01 7.30 -11.93
N LEU A 112 -6.85 6.28 -12.17
CA LEU A 112 -8.02 5.97 -11.33
C LEU A 112 -7.64 5.61 -9.89
N LEU A 113 -6.49 4.96 -9.69
CA LEU A 113 -5.96 4.70 -8.35
C LEU A 113 -5.55 6.00 -7.65
N LEU A 114 -4.85 6.90 -8.35
CA LEU A 114 -4.39 8.17 -7.80
C LEU A 114 -5.54 9.14 -7.48
N GLU A 115 -6.62 9.14 -8.26
CA GLU A 115 -7.85 9.90 -7.96
C GLU A 115 -8.49 9.52 -6.61
N ARG A 116 -8.34 8.26 -6.20
CA ARG A 116 -8.82 7.73 -4.91
C ARG A 116 -7.76 7.74 -3.82
N ALA A 117 -6.53 8.11 -4.15
CA ALA A 117 -5.42 8.04 -3.23
C ALA A 117 -5.40 9.25 -2.29
N ALA A 118 -4.90 9.04 -1.09
CA ALA A 118 -4.69 10.08 -0.10
C ALA A 118 -3.23 10.11 0.35
N ARG A 119 -2.79 11.24 0.91
CA ARG A 119 -1.48 11.36 1.56
C ARG A 119 -1.48 10.54 2.87
N PRO A 120 -0.33 10.06 3.35
CA PRO A 120 -0.25 9.24 4.55
C PRO A 120 -0.94 9.87 5.78
N GLN A 121 -0.84 11.19 5.95
CA GLN A 121 -1.45 11.93 7.07
C GLN A 121 -2.99 11.93 7.03
N GLU A 122 -3.58 11.84 5.83
CA GLU A 122 -5.03 11.86 5.61
C GLU A 122 -5.67 10.48 5.82
N THR A 123 -4.85 9.49 6.20
CA THR A 123 -5.25 8.09 6.34
C THR A 123 -5.05 7.57 7.77
N LEU A 124 -5.07 8.46 8.77
CA LEU A 124 -5.03 8.10 10.19
C LEU A 124 -6.42 7.81 10.74
#